data_AF-A0A1A8QNU3-F1
#
_entry.id   AF-A0A1A8QNU3-F1
#
_cell.length_a   1.000
_cell.length_b   1.000
_cell.length_c   1.000
_cell.angle_alpha   90.00
_cell.angle_beta   90.00
_cell.angle_gamma   90.00
#
_symmetry.space_group_name_H-M   'P 1'
#
loop_
_entity.id
_entity.type
_entity.pdbx_description
1 polymer ?
#
loop_
_entity_poly.entity_id
_entity_poly.type
_entity_poly.pdbx_seq_one_letter_code
_entity_poly.pdbx_strand_id
1 'polypeptide(L)'
;MYIPEIPRAARLCLSICSVKGRKGAKEEHCPLAWGNINLFDYTHTLVAGKMALNLWPVPHGLEDLLNPIGVTGSNPNKETPCLELEFDHFSSPVKFPVMSQVEEHANWNFSREHGFNYSHTGLSNRVARDNPLTDSDNEQLRQVCNRDPLSEITEQEKDFLWRHRYHCVNIPEILPKILLAVKWNSRDEVAQMYCLLKDWPAIKPEQAMELLDCNFPDPMIRDFAVKCLEKYLTDDKLSQYLIQLVQVLKYEQYLDNPLARFLLKKALTNQRIGHF
;
A
#
# COMPACT_ATOMS: atom_id res chain seq x y z
N MET A 1 7.23 15.13 -6.78
CA MET A 1 6.01 14.76 -6.03
C MET A 1 5.69 15.90 -5.08
N TYR A 2 4.44 16.33 -4.99
CA TYR A 2 4.04 17.41 -4.07
C TYR A 2 3.78 16.82 -2.68
N ILE A 3 4.17 17.51 -1.61
CA ILE A 3 4.16 16.94 -0.24
C ILE A 3 2.77 16.43 0.21
N PRO A 4 1.67 17.17 -0.03
CA PRO A 4 0.32 16.69 0.25
C PRO A 4 -0.11 15.43 -0.51
N GLU A 5 0.58 15.07 -1.60
CA GLU A 5 0.29 13.89 -2.43
C GLU A 5 1.02 12.63 -1.95
N ILE A 6 1.85 12.73 -0.90
CA ILE A 6 2.60 11.60 -0.35
C ILE A 6 1.63 10.71 0.45
N PRO A 7 1.41 9.44 0.04
CA PRO A 7 0.51 8.55 0.76
C PRO A 7 1.09 8.11 2.11
N ARG A 8 0.23 7.65 3.02
CA ARG A 8 0.61 7.30 4.40
C ARG A 8 1.74 6.27 4.47
N ALA A 9 1.75 5.31 3.55
CA ALA A 9 2.74 4.24 3.51
C ALA A 9 3.98 4.53 2.64
N ALA A 10 4.19 5.80 2.25
CA ALA A 10 5.32 6.16 1.38
C ALA A 10 6.67 5.90 2.05
N ARG A 11 7.63 5.45 1.23
CA ARG A 11 8.99 5.11 1.64
C ARG A 11 10.00 5.74 0.68
N LEU A 12 11.13 6.18 1.24
CA LEU A 12 12.34 6.48 0.48
C LEU A 12 13.14 5.18 0.34
N CYS A 13 13.36 4.74 -0.90
CA CYS A 13 14.19 3.59 -1.23
C CYS A 13 15.46 4.07 -1.93
N LEU A 14 16.64 3.69 -1.43
CA LEU A 14 17.92 4.16 -1.93
C LEU A 14 18.98 3.06 -1.95
N SER A 15 20.03 3.28 -2.73
CA SER A 15 21.20 2.42 -2.78
C SER A 15 22.45 3.22 -3.14
N ILE A 16 23.60 2.72 -2.70
CA ILE A 16 24.91 3.17 -3.18
C ILE A 16 25.27 2.26 -4.33
N CYS A 17 25.51 2.83 -5.51
CA CYS A 17 25.89 2.07 -6.71
C CYS A 17 27.31 2.43 -7.14
N SER A 18 28.06 1.43 -7.63
CA SER A 18 29.26 1.68 -8.42
C SER A 18 28.89 1.81 -9.90
N VAL A 19 29.68 2.59 -10.62
CA VAL A 19 29.61 2.68 -12.08
C VAL A 19 30.99 2.35 -12.62
N LYS A 20 31.07 1.37 -13.52
CA LYS A 20 32.31 0.96 -14.16
C LYS A 20 32.15 1.06 -15.67
N GLY A 21 32.93 1.95 -16.28
CA GLY A 21 32.99 2.10 -17.74
C GLY A 21 34.36 1.67 -18.27
N ARG A 22 34.39 1.08 -19.46
CA ARG A 22 35.59 1.01 -20.32
C ARG A 22 35.34 1.87 -21.56
N LYS A 23 36.38 2.54 -22.06
CA LYS A 23 36.26 3.41 -23.24
C LYS A 23 35.69 2.60 -24.43
N GLY A 24 34.51 2.99 -24.91
CA GLY A 24 33.81 2.33 -26.02
C GLY A 24 32.82 1.21 -25.62
N ALA A 25 32.63 0.91 -24.33
CA ALA A 25 31.63 -0.03 -23.84
C ALA A 25 30.52 0.68 -23.04
N LYS A 26 29.34 0.04 -22.94
CA LYS A 26 28.24 0.50 -22.09
C LYS A 26 28.68 0.50 -20.62
N GLU A 27 28.30 1.52 -19.88
CA GLU A 27 28.56 1.59 -18.43
C GLU A 27 27.83 0.46 -17.70
N GLU A 28 28.54 -0.18 -16.77
CA GLU A 28 28.03 -1.22 -15.90
C GLU A 28 27.70 -0.60 -14.53
N HIS A 29 26.44 -0.70 -14.12
CA HIS A 29 25.97 -0.22 -12.82
C HIS A 29 25.77 -1.40 -11.89
N CYS A 30 26.31 -1.33 -10.67
CA CYS A 30 26.20 -2.40 -9.68
C CYS A 30 25.82 -1.82 -8.30
N PRO A 31 24.72 -2.26 -7.68
CA PRO A 31 24.39 -1.83 -6.33
C PRO A 31 25.37 -2.45 -5.32
N LEU A 32 25.88 -1.65 -4.39
CA LEU A 32 26.85 -2.05 -3.36
C LEU A 32 26.16 -2.29 -2.01
N ALA A 33 25.20 -1.42 -1.67
CA ALA A 33 24.41 -1.50 -0.46
C ALA A 33 23.08 -0.75 -0.67
N TRP A 34 22.02 -1.14 0.04
CA TRP A 34 20.68 -0.57 -0.09
C TRP A 34 20.06 -0.24 1.27
N GLY A 35 19.05 0.62 1.27
CA GLY A 35 18.30 0.95 2.48
C GLY A 35 16.96 1.61 2.16
N ASN A 36 15.98 1.37 3.02
CA ASN A 36 14.64 1.92 2.90
C ASN A 36 14.27 2.68 4.18
N ILE A 37 13.59 3.82 4.06
CA ILE A 37 13.12 4.65 5.18
C ILE A 37 11.63 4.94 4.99
N ASN A 38 10.81 4.77 6.04
CA ASN A 38 9.43 5.25 6.03
C ASN A 38 9.42 6.78 6.08
N LEU A 39 8.70 7.44 5.17
CA LEU A 39 8.62 8.91 5.15
C LEU A 39 7.82 9.48 6.32
N PHE A 40 6.92 8.69 6.89
CA PHE A 40 6.22 9.00 8.13
C PHE A 40 6.68 8.07 9.25
N ASP A 41 6.78 8.59 10.47
CA ASP A 41 7.05 7.79 11.66
C ASP A 41 5.78 7.12 12.22
N TYR A 42 5.94 6.35 13.29
CA TYR A 42 4.84 5.63 13.94
C TYR A 42 3.80 6.57 14.59
N THR A 43 4.13 7.84 14.79
CA THR A 43 3.24 8.88 15.33
C THR A 43 2.54 9.68 14.24
N HIS A 44 2.63 9.23 12.98
CA HIS A 44 2.10 9.89 11.80
C HIS A 44 2.82 11.19 11.44
N THR A 45 4.03 11.43 11.96
CA THR A 45 4.81 12.64 11.69
C THR A 45 5.73 12.41 10.49
N LEU A 46 5.75 13.35 9.54
CA LEU A 46 6.68 13.34 8.41
C LEU A 46 8.12 13.50 8.93
N VAL A 47 9.02 12.63 8.49
CA VAL A 47 10.44 12.67 8.86
C VAL A 47 11.06 13.99 8.40
N ALA A 48 11.82 14.64 9.28
CA ALA A 48 12.46 15.93 9.05
C ALA A 48 13.85 15.98 9.70
N GLY A 49 14.75 16.80 9.15
CA GLY A 49 16.10 17.00 9.68
C GLY A 49 17.08 15.88 9.34
N LYS A 50 18.20 15.86 10.07
CA LYS A 50 19.32 14.94 9.81
C LYS A 50 19.04 13.53 10.28
N MET A 51 19.42 12.55 9.46
CA MET A 51 19.29 11.13 9.74
C MET A 51 20.54 10.38 9.23
N ALA A 52 20.98 9.38 9.99
CA ALA A 52 21.98 8.43 9.54
C ALA A 52 21.33 7.06 9.31
N LEU A 53 21.58 6.44 8.16
CA LEU A 53 21.05 5.13 7.78
C LEU A 53 22.20 4.17 7.51
N ASN A 54 22.36 3.17 8.38
CA ASN A 54 23.23 2.04 8.07
C ASN A 54 22.56 1.12 7.06
N LEU A 55 23.27 0.80 5.99
CA LEU A 55 22.74 0.10 4.83
C LEU A 55 22.87 -1.43 4.96
N TRP A 56 22.08 -2.12 4.16
CA TRP A 56 22.03 -3.56 4.05
C TRP A 56 22.86 -4.06 2.86
N PRO A 57 23.47 -5.24 2.96
CA PRO A 57 24.13 -5.87 1.81
C PRO A 57 23.10 -6.24 0.75
N VAL A 58 23.52 -6.21 -0.52
CA VAL A 58 22.67 -6.58 -1.65
C VAL A 58 22.43 -8.10 -1.66
N PRO A 59 21.16 -8.56 -1.69
CA PRO A 59 20.86 -9.98 -1.82
C PRO A 59 21.38 -10.55 -3.15
N HIS A 60 21.84 -11.80 -3.14
CA HIS A 60 22.25 -12.47 -4.36
C HIS A 60 21.07 -12.57 -5.34
N GLY A 61 21.30 -12.21 -6.61
CA GLY A 61 20.29 -12.27 -7.66
C GLY A 61 19.32 -11.08 -7.71
N LEU A 62 19.56 -10.00 -6.96
CA LEU A 62 18.82 -8.75 -7.15
C LEU A 62 19.20 -8.15 -8.51
N GLU A 63 18.22 -8.07 -9.42
CA GLU A 63 18.42 -7.52 -10.76
C GLU A 63 18.38 -5.98 -10.78
N ASP A 64 17.55 -5.39 -9.92
CA ASP A 64 17.36 -3.95 -9.84
C ASP A 64 18.44 -3.25 -9.00
N LEU A 65 18.65 -1.95 -9.26
CA LEU A 65 19.56 -1.12 -8.46
C LEU A 65 18.98 -0.78 -7.08
N LEU A 66 17.67 -0.94 -6.88
CA LEU A 66 16.95 -0.66 -5.63
C LEU A 66 16.27 -1.94 -5.12
N ASN A 67 16.00 -2.00 -3.81
CA ASN A 67 15.28 -3.12 -3.20
C ASN A 67 14.03 -2.65 -2.43
N PRO A 68 12.94 -2.25 -3.12
CA PRO A 68 11.75 -1.69 -2.46
C PRO A 68 10.96 -2.74 -1.63
N ILE A 69 11.10 -4.03 -1.90
CA ILE A 69 10.48 -5.11 -1.13
C ILE A 69 11.27 -5.40 0.16
N GLY A 70 12.54 -4.98 0.20
CA GLY A 70 13.40 -5.15 1.36
C GLY A 70 12.91 -4.44 2.62
N VAL A 71 13.36 -4.95 3.77
CA VAL A 71 13.06 -4.41 5.10
C VAL A 71 13.35 -2.90 5.18
N THR A 72 12.53 -2.19 5.94
CA THR A 72 12.69 -0.75 6.18
C THR A 72 13.40 -0.53 7.52
N GLY A 73 14.31 0.45 7.56
CA GLY A 73 15.07 0.81 8.75
C GLY A 73 16.58 0.59 8.63
N SER A 74 17.30 1.15 9.60
CA SER A 74 18.75 1.07 9.69
C SER A 74 19.20 -0.34 10.06
N ASN A 75 20.27 -0.81 9.43
CA ASN A 75 20.97 -2.03 9.83
C ASN A 75 21.42 -1.92 11.30
N PRO A 76 21.14 -2.95 12.15
CA PRO A 76 21.58 -2.95 13.54
C PRO A 76 23.11 -3.03 13.67
N ASN A 77 23.80 -3.64 12.70
CA ASN A 77 25.25 -3.61 12.65
C ASN A 77 25.72 -2.18 12.33
N LYS A 78 26.60 -1.63 13.18
CA LYS A 78 27.16 -0.29 13.01
C LYS A 78 28.42 -0.25 12.16
N GLU A 79 29.02 -1.40 11.88
CA GLU A 79 30.21 -1.57 11.04
C GLU A 79 29.83 -1.87 9.58
N THR A 80 28.88 -1.12 9.04
CA THR A 80 28.37 -1.26 7.66
C THR A 80 28.39 0.11 6.96
N PRO A 81 28.29 0.17 5.62
CA PRO A 81 28.14 1.45 4.92
C PRO A 81 27.01 2.27 5.53
N CYS A 82 27.29 3.54 5.84
CA CYS A 82 26.35 4.47 6.46
C CYS A 82 26.14 5.66 5.53
N LEU A 83 24.87 6.01 5.32
CA LEU A 83 24.48 7.18 4.53
C LEU A 83 23.88 8.24 5.46
N GLU A 84 24.45 9.44 5.43
CA GLU A 84 23.87 10.61 6.10
C GLU A 84 22.94 11.35 5.13
N LEU A 85 21.75 11.66 5.62
CA LEU A 85 20.66 12.28 4.88
C LEU A 85 20.15 13.49 5.68
N GLU A 86 19.57 14.46 4.98
CA GLU A 86 18.86 15.57 5.60
C GLU A 86 17.53 15.76 4.88
N PHE A 87 16.44 15.60 5.63
CA PHE A 87 15.08 15.85 5.16
C PHE A 87 14.68 17.29 5.42
N ASP A 88 13.82 17.84 4.56
CA ASP A 88 13.28 19.19 4.72
C ASP A 88 12.69 19.41 6.11
N HIS A 89 12.89 20.61 6.63
CA HIS A 89 12.34 21.05 7.90
C HIS A 89 11.31 22.17 7.66
N PHE A 90 10.12 22.00 8.24
CA PHE A 90 9.06 23.01 8.24
C PHE A 90 9.00 23.68 9.60
N SER A 91 8.38 24.87 9.67
CA SER A 91 8.23 25.63 10.92
C SER A 91 7.50 24.89 12.05
N SER A 92 6.90 23.74 11.77
CA SER A 92 6.19 22.90 12.73
C SER A 92 6.25 21.44 12.30
N PRO A 93 6.12 20.47 13.23
CA PRO A 93 6.00 19.06 12.86
C PRO A 93 4.82 18.83 11.92
N VAL A 94 5.09 18.28 10.74
CA VAL A 94 4.06 17.95 9.75
C VAL A 94 3.50 16.57 10.06
N LYS A 95 2.19 16.46 10.28
CA LYS A 95 1.51 15.19 10.54
C LYS A 95 0.58 14.81 9.39
N PHE A 96 0.46 13.51 9.15
CA PHE A 96 -0.57 12.98 8.24
C PHE A 96 -1.97 13.35 8.79
N PRO A 97 -2.91 13.76 7.93
CA PRO A 97 -4.25 14.16 8.36
C PRO A 97 -5.01 13.05 9.07
N VAL A 98 -5.84 13.42 10.04
CA VAL A 98 -6.75 12.47 10.70
C VAL A 98 -7.92 12.12 9.78
N MET A 99 -8.59 10.99 10.02
CA MET A 99 -9.66 10.50 9.15
C MET A 99 -10.79 11.50 8.92
N SER A 100 -11.16 12.32 9.91
CA SER A 100 -12.20 13.34 9.72
C SER A 100 -11.84 14.38 8.66
N GLN A 101 -10.55 14.75 8.57
CA GLN A 101 -10.06 15.69 7.55
C GLN A 101 -9.97 15.02 6.18
N VAL A 102 -9.60 13.72 6.14
CA VAL A 102 -9.59 12.93 4.89
C VAL A 102 -11.00 12.78 4.34
N GLU A 103 -11.99 12.50 5.20
CA GLU A 103 -13.40 12.40 4.83
C GLU A 103 -13.96 13.74 4.33
N GLU A 104 -13.65 14.85 5.01
CA GLU A 104 -14.04 16.20 4.56
C GLU A 104 -13.47 16.49 3.15
N HIS A 105 -12.20 16.17 2.93
CA HIS A 105 -11.55 16.34 1.63
C HIS A 105 -12.16 15.44 0.54
N ALA A 106 -12.47 14.18 0.86
CA ALA A 106 -13.13 13.26 -0.06
C ALA A 106 -14.54 13.75 -0.44
N ASN A 107 -15.32 14.24 0.53
CA ASN A 107 -16.66 14.79 0.30
C ASN A 107 -16.63 16.06 -0.57
N TRP A 108 -15.62 16.92 -0.35
CA TRP A 108 -15.40 18.08 -1.20
C TRP A 108 -15.06 17.69 -2.64
N ASN A 109 -14.21 16.67 -2.83
CA ASN A 109 -13.89 16.12 -4.16
C ASN A 109 -15.11 15.50 -4.84
N PHE A 110 -15.91 14.72 -4.12
CA PHE A 110 -17.15 14.14 -4.62
C PHE A 110 -18.11 15.23 -5.15
N SER A 111 -18.30 16.29 -4.37
CA SER A 111 -19.15 17.43 -4.75
C SER A 111 -18.65 18.13 -6.01
N ARG A 112 -17.32 18.24 -6.16
CA ARG A 112 -16.71 18.78 -7.37
C ARG A 112 -16.92 17.87 -8.58
N GLU A 113 -16.70 16.57 -8.45
CA GLU A 113 -16.92 15.60 -9.54
C GLU A 113 -18.37 15.65 -10.06
N HIS A 114 -19.35 15.75 -9.16
CA HIS A 114 -20.77 15.93 -9.55
C HIS A 114 -21.03 17.25 -10.26
N GLY A 115 -20.39 18.34 -9.82
CA GLY A 115 -20.45 19.63 -10.52
C GLY A 115 -19.78 19.60 -11.91
N PHE A 116 -18.69 18.84 -12.08
CA PHE A 116 -17.98 18.67 -13.35
C PHE A 116 -18.73 17.78 -14.36
N ASN A 117 -19.56 16.85 -13.89
CA ASN A 117 -20.39 15.98 -14.75
C ASN A 117 -21.39 16.77 -15.62
N TYR A 118 -21.67 18.05 -15.34
CA TYR A 118 -22.57 18.87 -16.16
C TYR A 118 -21.88 19.70 -17.25
N SER A 119 -20.57 19.95 -17.18
CA SER A 119 -19.88 20.89 -18.10
C SER A 119 -18.62 20.34 -18.78
N HIS A 120 -18.04 19.23 -18.30
CA HIS A 120 -16.73 18.74 -18.75
C HIS A 120 -16.63 17.22 -18.96
N THR A 121 -17.76 16.56 -19.20
CA THR A 121 -17.82 15.13 -19.55
C THR A 121 -16.92 14.82 -20.76
N GLY A 122 -15.74 14.24 -20.52
CA GLY A 122 -14.78 13.85 -21.56
C GLY A 122 -13.30 14.15 -21.27
N LEU A 123 -12.98 14.98 -20.27
CA LEU A 123 -11.58 15.34 -19.99
C LEU A 123 -10.78 14.26 -19.23
N SER A 124 -11.45 13.37 -18.49
CA SER A 124 -10.80 12.29 -17.76
C SER A 124 -11.61 11.01 -17.81
N ASN A 125 -10.92 9.92 -18.14
CA ASN A 125 -11.48 8.58 -18.18
C ASN A 125 -11.71 7.99 -16.79
N ARG A 126 -11.30 8.67 -15.71
CA ARG A 126 -11.32 8.14 -14.35
C ARG A 126 -12.47 8.69 -13.48
N VAL A 127 -13.20 9.69 -13.97
CA VAL A 127 -14.31 10.34 -13.25
C VAL A 127 -15.51 9.40 -13.17
N ALA A 128 -16.08 9.24 -11.97
CA ALA A 128 -17.29 8.45 -11.80
C ALA A 128 -18.46 9.08 -12.56
N ARG A 129 -19.24 8.25 -13.24
CA ARG A 129 -20.43 8.68 -13.97
C ARG A 129 -21.67 8.15 -13.27
N ASP A 130 -22.71 8.97 -13.20
CA ASP A 130 -24.02 8.57 -12.67
C ASP A 130 -24.81 7.68 -13.63
N ASN A 131 -24.24 7.35 -14.80
CA ASN A 131 -24.89 6.47 -15.75
C ASN A 131 -24.99 5.05 -15.17
N PRO A 132 -26.14 4.38 -15.31
CA PRO A 132 -26.28 3.00 -14.90
C PRO A 132 -25.27 2.13 -15.66
N LEU A 133 -24.70 1.14 -14.97
CA LEU A 133 -23.84 0.13 -15.59
C LEU A 133 -24.60 -0.57 -16.72
N THR A 134 -23.95 -0.70 -17.87
CA THR A 134 -24.46 -1.57 -18.94
C THR A 134 -24.22 -3.03 -18.58
N ASP A 135 -24.91 -3.96 -19.24
CA ASP A 135 -24.65 -5.40 -19.07
C ASP A 135 -23.20 -5.75 -19.47
N SER A 136 -22.65 -5.06 -20.47
CA SER A 136 -21.25 -5.19 -20.88
C SER A 136 -20.28 -4.76 -19.77
N ASP A 137 -20.57 -3.66 -19.06
CA ASP A 137 -19.72 -3.20 -17.97
C ASP A 137 -19.74 -4.19 -16.79
N ASN A 138 -20.93 -4.72 -16.47
CA ASN A 138 -21.08 -5.75 -15.42
C ASN A 138 -20.29 -7.02 -15.76
N GLU A 139 -20.36 -7.49 -17.00
CA GLU A 139 -19.61 -8.65 -17.46
C GLU A 139 -18.10 -8.39 -17.40
N GLN A 140 -17.64 -7.20 -17.81
CA GLN A 140 -16.24 -6.82 -17.73
C GLN A 140 -15.74 -6.76 -16.27
N LEU A 141 -16.51 -6.19 -15.34
CA LEU A 141 -16.17 -6.18 -13.91
C LEU A 141 -16.03 -7.60 -13.35
N ARG A 142 -16.95 -8.51 -13.70
CA ARG A 142 -16.88 -9.92 -13.29
C ARG A 142 -15.66 -10.62 -13.86
N GLN A 143 -15.34 -10.39 -15.13
CA GLN A 143 -14.16 -10.97 -15.76
C GLN A 143 -12.87 -10.54 -15.08
N VAL A 144 -12.72 -9.25 -14.77
CA VAL A 144 -11.55 -8.71 -14.05
C VAL A 144 -11.48 -9.26 -12.62
N CYS A 145 -12.62 -9.34 -11.92
CA CYS A 145 -12.69 -9.88 -10.56
C CYS A 145 -12.23 -11.34 -10.47
N ASN A 146 -12.53 -12.16 -11.48
CA ASN A 146 -12.22 -13.59 -11.48
C ASN A 146 -10.79 -13.90 -11.95
N ARG A 147 -9.97 -12.91 -12.31
CA ARG A 147 -8.59 -13.16 -12.72
C ARG A 147 -7.68 -13.43 -11.52
N ASP A 148 -6.68 -14.25 -11.77
CA ASP A 148 -5.64 -14.60 -10.79
C ASP A 148 -4.93 -13.35 -10.21
N PRO A 149 -4.53 -13.36 -8.93
CA PRO A 149 -3.78 -12.27 -8.30
C PRO A 149 -2.53 -11.81 -9.07
N LEU A 150 -1.84 -12.73 -9.77
CA LEU A 150 -0.64 -12.44 -10.55
C LEU A 150 -0.94 -11.92 -11.96
N SER A 151 -2.21 -11.89 -12.37
CA SER A 151 -2.58 -11.32 -13.67
C SER A 151 -2.35 -9.81 -13.70
N GLU A 152 -1.67 -9.35 -14.73
CA GLU A 152 -1.49 -7.91 -14.95
C GLU A 152 -2.84 -7.25 -15.25
N ILE A 153 -3.07 -6.10 -14.62
CA ILE A 153 -4.20 -5.22 -14.90
C ILE A 153 -3.69 -4.07 -15.75
N THR A 154 -4.21 -3.96 -16.97
CA THR A 154 -3.83 -2.89 -17.89
C THR A 154 -4.24 -1.52 -17.36
N GLU A 155 -3.58 -0.45 -17.80
CA GLU A 155 -3.95 0.92 -17.38
C GLU A 155 -5.39 1.27 -17.79
N GLN A 156 -5.87 0.75 -18.92
CA GLN A 156 -7.25 0.92 -19.35
C GLN A 156 -8.24 0.24 -18.39
N GLU A 157 -7.91 -0.96 -17.91
CA GLU A 157 -8.72 -1.66 -16.91
C GLU A 157 -8.67 -0.96 -15.56
N LYS A 158 -7.53 -0.40 -15.15
CA LYS A 158 -7.44 0.43 -13.93
C LYS A 158 -8.32 1.66 -14.02
N ASP A 159 -8.27 2.38 -15.15
CA ASP A 159 -9.16 3.52 -15.41
C ASP A 159 -10.64 3.12 -15.37
N PHE A 160 -10.98 1.96 -15.94
CA PHE A 160 -12.33 1.41 -15.90
C PHE A 160 -12.77 1.06 -14.48
N LEU A 161 -11.98 0.30 -13.72
CA LEU A 161 -12.27 -0.05 -12.33
C LEU A 161 -12.49 1.18 -11.46
N TRP A 162 -11.58 2.17 -11.57
CA TRP A 162 -11.68 3.39 -10.78
C TRP A 162 -12.90 4.24 -11.15
N ARG A 163 -13.26 4.30 -12.45
CA ARG A 163 -14.49 4.95 -12.92
C ARG A 163 -15.74 4.33 -12.29
N HIS A 164 -15.77 3.01 -12.12
CA HIS A 164 -16.92 2.27 -11.59
C HIS A 164 -16.78 1.89 -10.10
N ARG A 165 -15.91 2.58 -9.36
CA ARG A 165 -15.56 2.29 -7.95
C ARG A 165 -16.74 2.17 -7.01
N TYR A 166 -17.76 3.02 -7.15
CA TYR A 166 -18.97 2.97 -6.30
C TYR A 166 -19.81 1.72 -6.55
N HIS A 167 -19.81 1.17 -7.77
CA HIS A 167 -20.48 -0.09 -8.07
C HIS A 167 -19.69 -1.31 -7.61
N CYS A 168 -18.36 -1.21 -7.57
CA CYS A 168 -17.47 -2.29 -7.12
C CYS A 168 -17.76 -2.73 -5.68
N VAL A 169 -18.35 -1.85 -4.85
CA VAL A 169 -18.81 -2.17 -3.48
C VAL A 169 -19.82 -3.33 -3.48
N ASN A 170 -20.58 -3.53 -4.56
CA ASN A 170 -21.53 -4.64 -4.72
C ASN A 170 -20.84 -5.96 -5.12
N ILE A 171 -19.54 -5.94 -5.39
CA ILE A 171 -18.70 -7.11 -5.72
C ILE A 171 -17.47 -7.07 -4.80
N PRO A 172 -17.63 -7.34 -3.49
CA PRO A 172 -16.59 -7.07 -2.50
C PRO A 172 -15.24 -7.73 -2.79
N GLU A 173 -15.27 -8.87 -3.49
CA GLU A 173 -14.11 -9.66 -3.91
C GLU A 173 -13.19 -8.92 -4.89
N ILE A 174 -13.68 -7.88 -5.58
CA ILE A 174 -12.88 -7.09 -6.53
C ILE A 174 -11.91 -6.13 -5.82
N LEU A 175 -11.99 -6.02 -4.50
CA LEU A 175 -11.22 -5.07 -3.69
C LEU A 175 -9.71 -5.04 -4.02
N PRO A 176 -8.99 -6.17 -4.13
CA PRO A 176 -7.56 -6.14 -4.46
C PRO A 176 -7.29 -5.45 -5.81
N LYS A 177 -8.15 -5.68 -6.81
CA LYS A 177 -8.01 -5.13 -8.16
C LYS A 177 -8.26 -3.62 -8.18
N ILE A 178 -9.26 -3.13 -7.45
CA ILE A 178 -9.51 -1.68 -7.35
C ILE A 178 -8.41 -0.96 -6.56
N LEU A 179 -7.84 -1.58 -5.51
CA LEU A 179 -6.73 -1.01 -4.76
C LEU A 179 -5.46 -0.86 -5.63
N LEU A 180 -5.23 -1.79 -6.55
CA LEU A 180 -4.16 -1.70 -7.57
C LEU A 180 -4.47 -0.65 -8.67
N ALA A 181 -5.74 -0.27 -8.83
CA ALA A 181 -6.17 0.75 -9.78
C ALA A 181 -6.06 2.18 -9.24
N VAL A 182 -5.97 2.37 -7.92
CA VAL A 182 -5.81 3.68 -7.26
C VAL A 182 -4.48 4.32 -7.63
N LYS A 183 -4.49 5.61 -7.98
CA LYS A 183 -3.27 6.41 -8.10
C LYS A 183 -2.83 6.87 -6.71
N TRP A 184 -1.97 6.08 -6.07
CA TRP A 184 -1.46 6.35 -4.71
C TRP A 184 -0.63 7.64 -4.57
N ASN A 185 -0.23 8.25 -5.68
CA ASN A 185 0.40 9.56 -5.75
C ASN A 185 -0.61 10.71 -5.98
N SER A 186 -1.91 10.45 -5.77
CA SER A 186 -2.99 11.43 -5.78
C SER A 186 -3.78 11.36 -4.47
N ARG A 187 -3.68 12.37 -3.63
CA ARG A 187 -4.41 12.46 -2.37
C ARG A 187 -5.92 12.46 -2.57
N ASP A 188 -6.39 12.97 -3.72
CA ASP A 188 -7.80 13.00 -4.07
C ASP A 188 -8.35 11.58 -4.28
N GLU A 189 -7.63 10.74 -5.03
CA GLU A 189 -8.02 9.33 -5.21
C GLU A 189 -7.85 8.52 -3.93
N VAL A 190 -6.76 8.71 -3.19
CA VAL A 190 -6.51 8.02 -1.91
C VAL A 190 -7.59 8.34 -0.88
N ALA A 191 -7.98 9.61 -0.73
CA ALA A 191 -9.04 10.00 0.20
C ALA A 191 -10.39 9.38 -0.16
N GLN A 192 -10.74 9.34 -1.45
CA GLN A 192 -11.96 8.66 -1.91
C GLN A 192 -11.90 7.15 -1.65
N MET A 193 -10.76 6.51 -1.89
CA MET A 193 -10.59 5.08 -1.60
C MET A 193 -10.73 4.79 -0.11
N TYR A 194 -10.19 5.64 0.77
CA TYR A 194 -10.35 5.49 2.21
C TYR A 194 -11.81 5.55 2.64
N CYS A 195 -12.61 6.45 2.06
CA CYS A 195 -14.06 6.50 2.30
C CYS A 195 -14.77 5.24 1.80
N LEU A 196 -14.44 4.76 0.59
CA LEU A 196 -15.00 3.50 0.06
C LEU A 196 -14.65 2.31 0.96
N LEU A 197 -13.42 2.24 1.44
CA LEU A 197 -12.93 1.15 2.27
C LEU A 197 -13.60 1.10 3.64
N LYS A 198 -13.94 2.26 4.21
CA LYS A 198 -14.64 2.38 5.49
C LYS A 198 -15.99 1.64 5.49
N ASP A 199 -16.70 1.72 4.36
CA ASP A 199 -18.02 1.10 4.17
C ASP A 199 -17.96 -0.18 3.33
N TRP A 200 -16.75 -0.67 3.02
CA TRP A 200 -16.59 -1.85 2.16
C TRP A 200 -17.08 -3.12 2.86
N PRO A 201 -17.90 -3.97 2.19
CA PRO A 201 -18.35 -5.21 2.78
C PRO A 201 -17.19 -6.16 3.06
N ALA A 202 -17.23 -6.83 4.20
CA ALA A 202 -16.16 -7.75 4.57
C ALA A 202 -16.01 -8.91 3.57
N ILE A 203 -14.76 -9.29 3.29
CA ILE A 203 -14.40 -10.35 2.35
C ILE A 203 -13.95 -11.62 3.08
N LYS A 204 -13.81 -12.73 2.35
CA LYS A 204 -13.37 -14.00 2.93
C LYS A 204 -11.94 -13.89 3.48
N PRO A 205 -11.58 -14.63 4.55
CA PRO A 205 -10.23 -14.58 5.12
C PRO A 205 -9.13 -14.85 4.10
N GLU A 206 -9.33 -15.79 3.18
CA GLU A 206 -8.36 -16.12 2.13
C GLU A 206 -8.09 -14.95 1.18
N GLN A 207 -9.10 -14.13 0.90
CA GLN A 207 -8.97 -12.93 0.08
C GLN A 207 -8.38 -11.77 0.89
N ALA A 208 -8.76 -11.65 2.18
CA ALA A 208 -8.17 -10.66 3.07
C ALA A 208 -6.66 -10.87 3.27
N MET A 209 -6.17 -12.12 3.24
CA MET A 209 -4.74 -12.39 3.32
C MET A 209 -3.94 -11.83 2.13
N GLU A 210 -4.53 -11.74 0.92
CA GLU A 210 -3.89 -11.08 -0.23
C GLU A 210 -3.54 -9.62 0.10
N LEU A 211 -4.45 -8.93 0.79
CA LEU A 211 -4.30 -7.54 1.23
C LEU A 211 -3.25 -7.33 2.34
N LEU A 212 -2.63 -8.41 2.82
CA LEU A 212 -1.52 -8.35 3.78
C LEU A 212 -0.16 -8.56 3.11
N ASP A 213 -0.09 -8.83 1.81
CA ASP A 213 1.17 -8.96 1.09
C ASP A 213 1.87 -7.59 0.87
N CYS A 214 3.11 -7.60 0.36
CA CYS A 214 3.93 -6.42 0.12
C CYS A 214 3.33 -5.42 -0.88
N ASN A 215 2.38 -5.86 -1.71
CA ASN A 215 1.65 -5.02 -2.66
C ASN A 215 0.67 -4.04 -1.98
N PHE A 216 0.28 -4.29 -0.73
CA PHE A 216 -0.71 -3.51 -0.01
C PHE A 216 -0.13 -2.97 1.31
N PRO A 217 0.74 -1.94 1.23
CA PRO A 217 1.41 -1.40 2.42
C PRO A 217 0.54 -0.40 3.19
N ASP A 218 -0.58 0.06 2.62
CA ASP A 218 -1.41 1.10 3.21
C ASP A 218 -2.11 0.61 4.50
N PRO A 219 -1.97 1.34 5.63
CA PRO A 219 -2.48 0.87 6.91
C PRO A 219 -4.01 0.74 6.96
N MET A 220 -4.77 1.51 6.18
CA MET A 220 -6.23 1.38 6.15
C MET A 220 -6.64 0.05 5.48
N ILE A 221 -5.95 -0.33 4.40
CA ILE A 221 -6.14 -1.62 3.73
C ILE A 221 -5.83 -2.77 4.68
N ARG A 222 -4.68 -2.69 5.37
CA ARG A 222 -4.23 -3.75 6.27
C ARG A 222 -5.13 -3.89 7.50
N ASP A 223 -5.62 -2.77 8.05
CA ASP A 223 -6.61 -2.78 9.12
C ASP A 223 -7.93 -3.43 8.68
N PHE A 224 -8.43 -3.11 7.48
CA PHE A 224 -9.60 -3.79 6.91
C PHE A 224 -9.39 -5.30 6.78
N ALA A 225 -8.24 -5.73 6.28
CA ALA A 225 -7.90 -7.15 6.16
C ALA A 225 -7.89 -7.84 7.53
N VAL A 226 -7.24 -7.26 8.53
CA VAL A 226 -7.21 -7.79 9.90
C VAL A 226 -8.62 -7.89 10.50
N LYS A 227 -9.49 -6.89 10.29
CA LYS A 227 -10.91 -6.95 10.71
C LYS A 227 -11.66 -8.12 10.08
N CYS A 228 -11.38 -8.44 8.81
CA CYS A 228 -11.95 -9.61 8.15
C CYS A 228 -11.46 -10.91 8.80
N LEU A 229 -10.15 -11.01 9.11
CA LEU A 229 -9.59 -12.17 9.81
C LEU A 229 -10.18 -12.31 11.21
N GLU A 230 -10.24 -11.23 12.00
CA GLU A 230 -10.81 -11.23 13.34
C GLU A 230 -12.24 -11.74 13.39
N LYS A 231 -13.04 -11.39 12.37
CA LYS A 231 -14.45 -11.72 12.31
C LYS A 231 -14.73 -13.12 11.74
N TYR A 232 -13.96 -13.57 10.75
CA TYR A 232 -14.30 -14.76 9.96
C TYR A 232 -13.24 -15.87 9.96
N LEU A 233 -12.01 -15.62 10.39
CA LEU A 233 -10.97 -16.66 10.42
C LEU A 233 -11.12 -17.52 11.68
N THR A 234 -11.39 -18.81 11.49
CA THR A 234 -11.45 -19.78 12.59
C THR A 234 -10.04 -20.13 13.08
N ASP A 235 -9.91 -20.56 14.33
CA ASP A 235 -8.62 -20.94 14.92
C ASP A 235 -7.94 -22.12 14.20
N ASP A 236 -8.72 -23.01 13.58
CA ASP A 236 -8.20 -24.11 12.75
C ASP A 236 -7.59 -23.58 11.45
N LYS A 237 -8.27 -22.65 10.77
CA LYS A 237 -7.73 -21.99 9.57
C LYS A 237 -6.55 -21.08 9.90
N LEU A 238 -6.60 -20.39 11.04
CA LEU A 238 -5.46 -19.61 11.54
C LEU A 238 -4.25 -20.50 11.75
N SER A 239 -4.41 -21.67 12.38
CA SER A 239 -3.32 -22.64 12.53
C SER A 239 -2.77 -23.10 11.17
N GLN A 240 -3.63 -23.27 10.17
CA GLN A 240 -3.24 -23.65 8.80
C GLN A 240 -2.44 -22.55 8.07
N TYR A 241 -2.77 -21.28 8.30
CA TYR A 241 -2.16 -20.13 7.60
C TYR A 241 -1.15 -19.34 8.46
N LEU A 242 -0.79 -19.86 9.64
CA LEU A 242 0.01 -19.14 10.62
C LEU A 242 1.37 -18.73 10.07
N ILE A 243 2.02 -19.58 9.28
CA ILE A 243 3.33 -19.30 8.67
C ILE A 243 3.22 -18.07 7.77
N GLN A 244 2.22 -18.02 6.90
CA GLN A 244 1.98 -16.90 5.97
C GLN A 244 1.71 -15.62 6.76
N LEU A 245 0.85 -15.68 7.78
CA LEU A 245 0.52 -14.54 8.64
C LEU A 245 1.74 -14.01 9.41
N VAL A 246 2.62 -14.89 9.88
CA VAL A 246 3.88 -14.50 10.52
C VAL A 246 4.86 -13.90 9.51
N GLN A 247 4.90 -14.38 8.26
CA GLN A 247 5.78 -13.79 7.24
C GLN A 247 5.35 -12.37 6.87
N VAL A 248 4.05 -12.13 6.69
CA VAL A 248 3.55 -10.80 6.29
C VAL A 248 3.70 -9.74 7.38
N LEU A 249 3.98 -10.12 8.64
CA LEU A 249 4.42 -9.17 9.68
C LEU A 249 5.70 -8.42 9.27
N LYS A 250 6.55 -9.02 8.42
CA LYS A 250 7.78 -8.37 7.92
C LYS A 250 7.50 -7.19 7.00
N TYR A 251 6.28 -7.10 6.46
CA TYR A 251 5.84 -6.00 5.60
C TYR A 251 5.15 -4.87 6.37
N GLU A 252 4.89 -5.04 7.67
CA GLU A 252 4.33 -3.99 8.51
C GLU A 252 5.31 -2.84 8.67
N GLN A 253 4.84 -1.60 8.51
CA GLN A 253 5.70 -0.41 8.61
C GLN A 253 6.21 -0.16 10.02
N TYR A 254 5.45 -0.57 11.03
CA TYR A 254 5.71 -0.30 12.44
C TYR A 254 5.50 -1.55 13.29
N LEU A 255 6.23 -1.61 14.41
CA LEU A 255 6.19 -2.73 15.35
C LEU A 255 4.81 -2.95 15.96
N ASP A 256 4.13 -1.85 16.30
CA ASP A 256 2.76 -1.88 16.80
C ASP A 256 1.78 -1.69 15.65
N ASN A 257 1.04 -2.75 15.32
CA ASN A 257 0.07 -2.77 14.24
C ASN A 257 -1.08 -3.75 14.53
N PRO A 258 -2.22 -3.64 13.84
CA PRO A 258 -3.39 -4.51 14.06
C PRO A 258 -3.09 -6.00 13.91
N LEU A 259 -2.28 -6.38 12.91
CA LEU A 259 -1.96 -7.78 12.64
C LEU A 259 -1.16 -8.42 13.79
N ALA A 260 -0.14 -7.73 14.28
CA ALA A 260 0.67 -8.18 15.42
C ALA A 260 -0.19 -8.35 16.68
N ARG A 261 -1.09 -7.39 16.95
CA ARG A 261 -2.03 -7.46 18.08
C ARG A 261 -3.01 -8.64 17.94
N PHE A 262 -3.55 -8.86 16.75
CA PHE A 262 -4.43 -9.99 16.45
C PHE A 262 -3.73 -11.33 16.71
N LEU A 263 -2.55 -11.52 16.13
CA LEU A 263 -1.79 -12.77 16.26
C LEU A 263 -1.36 -13.02 17.70
N LEU A 264 -0.86 -11.99 18.40
CA LEU A 264 -0.49 -12.10 19.81
C LEU A 264 -1.69 -12.47 20.68
N LYS A 265 -2.84 -11.82 20.47
CA LYS A 265 -4.07 -12.15 21.20
C LYS A 265 -4.46 -13.61 20.98
N LYS A 266 -4.43 -14.09 19.73
CA LYS A 266 -4.76 -15.48 19.39
C LYS A 266 -3.80 -16.48 20.03
N ALA A 267 -2.50 -16.22 19.96
CA ALA A 267 -1.46 -17.03 20.59
C ALA A 267 -1.64 -17.14 22.12
N LEU A 268 -2.01 -16.04 22.78
CA LEU A 268 -2.26 -16.03 24.23
C LEU A 268 -3.56 -16.71 24.65
N THR A 269 -4.56 -16.78 23.77
CA THR A 269 -5.85 -17.42 24.06
C THR A 269 -5.95 -18.87 23.61
N ASN A 270 -5.00 -19.35 22.80
CA ASN A 270 -4.98 -20.70 22.27
C ASN A 270 -3.55 -21.25 22.28
N GLN A 271 -3.26 -22.14 23.23
CA GLN A 271 -1.92 -22.70 23.43
C GLN A 271 -1.38 -23.43 22.20
N ARG A 272 -2.25 -24.07 21.40
CA ARG A 272 -1.83 -24.75 20.17
C ARG A 272 -1.27 -23.73 19.18
N ILE A 273 -1.96 -22.61 18.99
CA ILE A 273 -1.51 -21.52 18.11
C ILE A 273 -0.24 -20.88 18.69
N GLY A 274 -0.22 -20.57 19.99
CA GLY A 274 0.92 -19.90 20.61
C GLY A 274 2.21 -20.72 20.69
N HIS A 275 2.13 -22.05 20.52
CA HIS A 275 3.29 -22.93 20.49
C HIS A 275 4.03 -22.94 19.15
N PHE A 276 3.30 -22.80 18.04
CA PHE A 276 3.86 -22.77 16.68
C PHE A 276 4.49 -21.41 16.36
#